data_AF-A0A8I0H2J3-F1
#
_entry.id   AF-A0A8I0H2J3-F1
#
_cell.length_a   1.000
_cell.length_b   1.000
_cell.length_c   1.000
_cell.angle_alpha   90.00
_cell.angle_beta   90.00
_cell.angle_gamma   90.00
#
_symmetry.space_group_name_H-M   'P 1'
#
loop_
_entity.id
_entity.type
_entity.pdbx_description
1 polymer ?
#
loop_
_entity_poly.entity_id
_entity_poly.type
_entity_poly.pdbx_seq_one_letter_code
_entity_poly.pdbx_strand_id
1 'polypeptide(L)'
;WDTSERLNYKIAEYSVAVLKDKPHFHISFIMNVSPECDCWNHNDAAIIPDLGMLASADPVALDKACADLVIQAPVLHSDNV
;
A
#
# COMPACT_ATOMS: atom_id res chain seq x y z
N TRP A 1 -10.57 -5.05 21.10
CA TRP A 1 -11.70 -4.26 20.59
C TRP A 1 -11.33 -3.72 19.24
N ASP A 2 -12.24 -3.92 18.32
CA ASP A 2 -12.03 -4.00 16.89
C ASP A 2 -11.99 -2.61 16.22
N THR A 3 -10.98 -1.80 16.54
CA THR A 3 -10.90 -0.42 16.03
C THR A 3 -10.41 -0.38 14.59
N SER A 4 -9.40 -1.21 14.24
CA SER A 4 -8.75 -1.17 12.92
C SER A 4 -9.58 -1.85 11.83
N GLU A 5 -10.19 -3.01 12.10
CA GLU A 5 -11.02 -3.72 11.10
C GLU A 5 -12.26 -2.88 10.76
N ARG A 6 -12.97 -2.40 11.79
CA ARG A 6 -14.16 -1.55 11.58
C ARG A 6 -13.84 -0.23 10.87
N LEU A 7 -12.67 0.35 11.11
CA LEU A 7 -12.21 1.53 10.37
C LEU A 7 -12.00 1.19 8.89
N ASN A 8 -11.33 0.07 8.61
CA ASN A 8 -11.07 -0.38 7.24
C ASN A 8 -12.37 -0.67 6.47
N TYR A 9 -13.36 -1.31 7.10
CA TYR A 9 -14.68 -1.53 6.47
C TYR A 9 -15.36 -0.22 6.10
N LYS A 10 -15.34 0.79 6.98
CA LYS A 10 -15.93 2.10 6.69
C LYS A 10 -15.19 2.84 5.57
N ILE A 11 -13.85 2.77 5.54
CA ILE A 11 -13.06 3.36 4.46
C ILE A 11 -13.44 2.73 3.12
N ALA A 12 -13.55 1.40 3.07
CA ALA A 12 -13.97 0.68 1.86
C ALA A 12 -15.41 1.05 1.45
N GLU A 13 -16.35 1.08 2.38
CA GLU A 13 -17.75 1.45 2.15
C GLU A 13 -17.87 2.86 1.54
N TYR A 14 -17.22 3.85 2.14
CA TYR A 14 -17.25 5.22 1.63
C TYR A 14 -16.52 5.38 0.30
N SER A 15 -15.41 4.66 0.09
CA SER A 15 -14.70 4.67 -1.19
C SER A 15 -15.59 4.15 -2.31
N VAL A 16 -16.30 3.04 -2.09
CA VAL A 16 -17.29 2.50 -3.05
C VAL A 16 -18.41 3.51 -3.30
N ALA A 17 -18.92 4.19 -2.26
CA ALA A 17 -19.97 5.20 -2.43
C ALA A 17 -19.55 6.37 -3.33
N VAL A 18 -18.26 6.74 -3.33
CA VAL A 18 -17.71 7.79 -4.21
C VAL A 18 -17.52 7.29 -5.64
N LEU A 19 -17.03 6.07 -5.81
CA LEU A 19 -16.62 5.52 -7.12
C LEU A 19 -17.78 4.91 -7.91
N LYS A 20 -18.85 4.48 -7.25
CA LYS A 20 -19.98 3.80 -7.88
C LYS A 20 -20.59 4.63 -9.01
N ASP A 21 -20.79 3.98 -10.15
CA ASP A 21 -21.36 4.56 -11.38
C ASP A 21 -20.55 5.73 -11.99
N LYS A 22 -19.26 5.85 -11.62
CA LYS A 22 -18.34 6.86 -12.17
C LYS A 22 -17.09 6.18 -12.76
N PRO A 23 -16.56 6.68 -13.89
CA PRO A 23 -15.28 6.21 -14.39
C PRO A 23 -14.17 6.57 -13.40
N HIS A 24 -13.32 5.60 -13.08
CA HIS A 24 -12.19 5.75 -12.17
C HIS A 24 -10.99 4.93 -12.64
N PHE A 25 -9.81 5.39 -12.25
CA PHE A 25 -8.54 4.74 -12.55
C PHE A 25 -7.60 4.96 -11.37
N HIS A 26 -6.97 3.89 -10.91
CA HIS A 26 -6.15 3.88 -9.72
C HIS A 26 -4.69 3.65 -10.11
N ILE A 27 -3.79 4.40 -9.46
CA ILE A 27 -2.35 4.32 -9.69
C ILE A 27 -1.69 4.24 -8.31
N SER A 28 -0.86 3.24 -8.11
CA SER A 28 -0.08 3.04 -6.88
C SER A 28 1.41 3.08 -7.20
N PHE A 29 2.16 3.79 -6.35
CA PHE A 29 3.60 3.93 -6.44
C PHE A 29 4.21 3.07 -5.35
N ILE A 30 5.08 2.13 -5.72
CA ILE A 30 5.81 1.30 -4.77
C ILE A 30 7.25 1.82 -4.72
N MET A 31 7.48 2.73 -3.79
CA MET A 31 8.76 3.40 -3.61
C MET A 31 9.05 3.62 -2.13
N ASN A 32 10.33 3.61 -1.76
CA ASN A 32 10.79 3.83 -0.38
C ASN A 32 10.03 3.00 0.68
N VAL A 33 9.76 1.73 0.41
CA VAL A 33 9.01 0.88 1.34
C VAL A 33 9.85 0.66 2.60
N SER A 34 9.41 1.26 3.70
CA SER A 34 10.05 1.21 5.00
C SER A 34 9.56 0.03 5.85
N PRO A 35 10.34 -0.40 6.86
CA PRO A 35 9.94 -1.51 7.72
C PRO A 35 8.73 -1.17 8.60
N GLU A 36 8.53 0.11 8.92
CA GLU A 36 7.45 0.57 9.78
C GLU A 36 6.62 1.67 9.11
N CYS A 37 5.51 2.05 9.75
CA CYS A 37 4.64 3.11 9.24
C CYS A 37 5.38 4.47 9.25
N ASP A 38 5.27 5.23 8.16
CA ASP A 38 5.92 6.55 7.99
C ASP A 38 5.60 7.58 9.07
N CYS A 39 4.51 7.39 9.82
CA CYS A 39 4.17 8.26 10.96
C CYS A 39 5.03 8.00 12.20
N TRP A 40 5.86 6.97 12.20
CA TRP A 40 6.71 6.61 13.33
C TRP A 40 8.05 7.35 13.28
N ASN A 41 8.41 7.98 14.40
CA ASN A 41 9.60 8.82 14.52
C ASN A 41 10.94 8.04 14.52
N HIS A 42 10.88 6.72 14.48
CA HIS A 42 12.03 5.82 14.45
C HIS A 42 12.01 4.90 13.22
N ASN A 43 11.28 5.28 12.16
CA ASN A 43 11.25 4.52 10.92
C ASN A 43 12.64 4.54 10.26
N ASP A 44 13.10 3.38 9.79
CA ASP A 44 14.43 3.19 9.20
C ASP A 44 14.39 3.38 7.67
N ALA A 45 15.55 3.30 7.02
CA ALA A 45 15.70 3.33 5.58
C ALA A 45 14.84 2.25 4.88
N ALA A 46 14.57 2.48 3.60
CA ALA A 46 13.77 1.57 2.80
C ALA A 46 14.39 0.16 2.75
N ILE A 47 13.57 -0.85 3.03
CA ILE A 47 13.95 -2.28 3.07
C ILE A 47 13.64 -3.01 1.76
N ILE A 48 12.88 -2.41 0.86
CA ILE A 48 12.56 -2.97 -0.46
C ILE A 48 12.96 -1.93 -1.53
N PRO A 49 13.59 -2.35 -2.64
CA PRO A 49 13.90 -1.43 -3.74
C PRO A 49 12.63 -0.87 -4.37
N ASP A 50 12.73 0.28 -5.03
CA ASP A 50 11.60 0.83 -5.78
C ASP A 50 11.13 -0.15 -6.86
N LEU A 51 9.84 -0.52 -6.81
CA LEU A 51 9.23 -1.47 -7.76
C LEU A 51 8.44 -0.75 -8.87
N GLY A 52 8.37 0.58 -8.81
CA GLY A 52 7.77 1.42 -9.84
C GLY A 52 6.29 1.71 -9.61
N MET A 53 5.52 1.76 -10.71
CA MET A 53 4.11 2.17 -10.71
C MET A 53 3.23 1.06 -11.25
N LEU A 54 2.14 0.77 -10.53
CA LEU A 54 1.07 -0.09 -11.01
C LEU A 54 -0.18 0.74 -11.24
N ALA A 55 -0.99 0.31 -12.18
CA ALA A 55 -2.26 0.97 -12.45
C ALA A 55 -3.34 -0.04 -12.84
N SER A 56 -4.57 0.21 -12.41
CA SER A 56 -5.73 -0.65 -12.64
C SER A 56 -7.02 0.15 -12.56
N ALA A 57 -8.06 -0.34 -13.23
CA ALA A 57 -9.42 0.13 -13.00
C ALA A 57 -10.07 -0.52 -11.75
N ASP A 58 -9.55 -1.67 -11.30
CA ASP A 58 -9.97 -2.34 -10.08
C ASP A 58 -8.98 -2.00 -8.93
N PRO A 59 -9.41 -1.22 -7.91
CA PRO A 59 -8.55 -0.84 -6.80
C PRO A 59 -8.13 -2.02 -5.91
N VAL A 60 -8.97 -3.04 -5.75
CA VAL A 60 -8.64 -4.20 -4.89
C VAL A 60 -7.60 -5.08 -5.56
N ALA A 61 -7.74 -5.29 -6.88
CA ALA A 61 -6.73 -6.01 -7.66
C ALA A 61 -5.39 -5.27 -7.68
N LEU A 62 -5.41 -3.93 -7.73
CA LEU A 62 -4.21 -3.10 -7.70
C LEU A 62 -3.44 -3.27 -6.38
N ASP A 63 -4.14 -3.12 -5.25
CA ASP A 63 -3.51 -3.22 -3.93
C ASP A 63 -2.95 -4.62 -3.69
N LYS A 64 -3.68 -5.66 -4.11
CA LYS A 64 -3.20 -7.04 -3.99
C LYS A 64 -1.93 -7.27 -4.82
N ALA A 65 -1.90 -6.79 -6.06
CA ALA A 65 -0.71 -6.89 -6.90
C ALA A 65 0.49 -6.13 -6.31
N CYS A 66 0.26 -4.95 -5.73
CA CYS A 66 1.32 -4.20 -5.05
C CYS A 66 1.90 -4.97 -3.87
N ALA A 67 1.05 -5.51 -3.00
CA ALA A 67 1.48 -6.30 -1.86
C ALA A 67 2.25 -7.57 -2.29
N ASP A 68 1.78 -8.26 -3.32
CA ASP A 68 2.44 -9.46 -3.84
C ASP A 68 3.82 -9.15 -4.42
N LEU A 69 3.97 -8.03 -5.14
CA LEU A 69 5.28 -7.59 -5.64
C LEU A 69 6.24 -7.26 -4.50
N VAL A 70 5.77 -6.56 -3.46
CA VAL A 70 6.59 -6.25 -2.27
C VAL A 70 7.05 -7.53 -1.57
N ILE A 71 6.17 -8.52 -1.40
CA ILE A 71 6.50 -9.80 -0.76
C ILE A 71 7.52 -10.60 -1.59
N GLN A 72 7.47 -10.51 -2.92
CA GLN A 72 8.37 -11.22 -3.82
C GLN A 72 9.71 -10.49 -4.05
N ALA A 73 9.79 -9.22 -3.68
CA ALA A 73 10.97 -8.40 -3.91
C ALA A 73 12.13 -8.80 -2.96
N PRO A 74 13.39 -8.65 -3.41
CA PRO A 74 14.53 -8.87 -2.56
C PRO A 74 14.60 -7.80 -1.46
N VAL A 75 14.87 -8.23 -0.23
CA VAL A 75 15.08 -7.33 0.91
C VAL A 75 16.45 -6.66 0.79
N LEU A 76 16.46 -5.33 0.77
CA LEU A 76 17.66 -4.52 0.96
C LEU A 76 18.09 -4.68 2.41
N HIS A 77 19.31 -5.17 2.62
CA HIS A 77 19.90 -5.18 3.95
C HIS A 77 20.45 -3.78 4.20
N SER A 78 19.82 -3.03 5.11
CA SER A 78 20.47 -1.87 5.72
C SER A 78 21.38 -2.39 6.85
N ASP A 79 22.70 -2.20 6.71
CA ASP A 79 23.67 -2.47 7.78
C ASP A 79 23.61 -1.39 8.89
N ASN A 80 22.41 -0.97 9.27
CA ASN A 80 22.20 0.05 10.29
C ASN A 80 22.19 -0.61 11.68
N VAL A 81 23.40 -0.92 12.16
CA VAL A 81 23.70 -1.12 13.59
C VAL A 81 23.57 0.21 14.34
#